data_AF-A0A3A8PS55-F1
#
_entry.id   AF-A0A3A8PS55-F1
#
_cell.length_a   1.000
_cell.length_b   1.000
_cell.length_c   1.000
_cell.angle_alpha   90.00
_cell.angle_beta   90.00
_cell.angle_gamma   90.00
#
_symmetry.space_group_name_H-M   'P 1'
#
loop_
_entity.id
_entity.type
_entity.pdbx_description
1 polymer ?
#
loop_
_entity_poly.entity_id
_entity_poly.type
_entity_poly.pdbx_seq_one_letter_code
_entity_poly.pdbx_strand_id
1 'polypeptide(L)'
;MLTHLTVISYTHDFQTLFEDIDDALLTGNAFHTGDETQDEHPKRRRPVSHAKIERCQKWKNLPNLALNVGRPIDLLDLVGHGSSEDFELGDGPFLLSHVEPPEVIDVMKRVKPHLADKARVRLLGCETAVGESGLRMLKNLSRALEREVLGTTVELLSTDFGPYGLSEEFASAYLYSSHQDQPTEALSRDAFAKFMRQLPHPWEQRLPGYQLIGRGEPFFAAAFSLRVQGSTVSVASDRRLVLVRDQREGPPLMLRWSKLEPAPSMEKLLPSLR
;
A
#
# COMPACT_ATOMS: atom_id res chain seq x y z
N MET A 1 -4.81 16.83 -9.57
CA MET A 1 -3.90 16.52 -8.45
C MET A 1 -4.78 15.92 -7.37
N LEU A 2 -4.51 14.70 -6.94
CA LEU A 2 -5.35 14.02 -5.96
C LEU A 2 -5.03 14.53 -4.55
N THR A 3 -6.06 14.76 -3.74
CA THR A 3 -5.95 15.14 -2.34
C THR A 3 -6.16 13.92 -1.47
N HIS A 4 -5.20 13.61 -0.61
CA HIS A 4 -5.21 12.45 0.25
C HIS A 4 -5.06 12.90 1.71
N LEU A 5 -6.01 12.52 2.55
CA LEU A 5 -5.95 12.71 4.00
C LEU A 5 -5.84 11.34 4.67
N THR A 6 -4.80 11.15 5.48
CA THR A 6 -4.65 9.99 6.36
C THR A 6 -4.85 10.43 7.78
N VAL A 7 -5.84 9.85 8.46
CA VAL A 7 -6.15 10.12 9.86
C VAL A 7 -5.76 8.92 10.70
N ILE A 8 -4.87 9.13 11.68
CA ILE A 8 -4.29 8.04 12.47
C ILE A 8 -4.75 8.07 13.94
N SER A 9 -5.01 6.89 14.48
CA SER A 9 -5.12 6.58 15.91
C SER A 9 -3.77 6.09 16.45
N TYR A 10 -3.41 6.46 17.68
CA TYR A 10 -2.13 6.05 18.28
C TYR A 10 -2.15 4.58 18.71
N THR A 11 -1.51 3.74 17.92
CA THR A 11 -0.71 2.64 18.46
C THR A 11 0.75 3.09 18.52
N HIS A 12 1.48 2.66 19.54
CA HIS A 12 2.91 2.98 19.67
C HIS A 12 3.71 2.51 18.44
N ASP A 13 3.28 1.41 17.82
CA ASP A 13 3.97 0.77 16.69
C ASP A 13 3.79 1.51 15.35
N PHE A 14 2.69 2.24 15.15
CA PHE A 14 2.45 3.01 13.92
C PHE A 14 2.86 4.47 14.05
N GLN A 15 3.17 4.94 15.26
CA GLN A 15 3.53 6.33 15.50
C GLN A 15 4.79 6.75 14.72
N THR A 16 5.89 6.02 14.89
CA THR A 16 7.15 6.30 14.18
C THR A 16 7.00 6.15 12.67
N LEU A 17 6.26 5.14 12.23
CA LEU A 17 5.98 4.92 10.80
C LEU A 17 5.33 6.14 10.13
N PHE A 18 4.28 6.70 10.73
CA PHE A 18 3.57 7.84 10.10
C PHE A 18 4.30 9.17 10.29
N GLU A 19 5.12 9.32 11.34
CA GLU A 19 6.08 10.43 11.45
C GLU A 19 7.09 10.38 10.28
N ASP A 20 7.65 9.21 10.00
CA ASP A 20 8.59 9.03 8.89
C ASP A 20 7.94 9.26 7.52
N ILE A 21 6.68 8.82 7.33
CA ILE A 21 5.93 9.08 6.09
C ILE A 21 5.66 10.58 5.93
N ASP A 22 5.26 11.29 6.99
CA ASP A 22 5.01 12.73 6.93
C ASP A 22 6.29 13.50 6.58
N ASP A 23 7.42 13.12 7.19
CA ASP A 23 8.74 13.66 6.86
C ASP A 23 9.14 13.39 5.41
N ALA A 24 8.88 12.18 4.89
CA ALA A 24 9.15 11.85 3.49
C ALA A 24 8.29 12.67 2.52
N LEU A 25 7.02 12.93 2.87
CA LEU A 25 6.11 13.78 2.09
C LEU A 25 6.56 15.26 2.08
N LEU A 26 7.05 15.77 3.21
CA LEU A 26 7.50 17.16 3.36
C LEU A 26 8.85 17.41 2.68
N THR A 27 9.80 16.48 2.82
CA THR A 27 11.16 16.63 2.31
C THR A 27 11.29 16.23 0.85
N GLY A 28 10.37 15.40 0.35
CA GLY A 28 10.46 14.78 -0.97
C GLY A 28 11.59 13.75 -1.08
N ASN A 29 12.22 13.38 0.04
CA ASN A 29 13.24 12.36 0.15
C ASN A 29 12.61 11.10 0.74
N ALA A 30 12.80 9.96 0.08
CA ALA A 30 12.53 8.67 0.71
C ALA A 30 13.58 8.42 1.80
N PHE A 31 13.15 7.78 2.90
CA PHE A 31 13.93 7.30 4.05
C PHE A 31 15.46 7.30 3.86
N HIS A 32 16.16 8.20 4.56
CA HIS A 32 17.62 8.13 4.67
C HIS A 32 18.00 7.15 5.80
N THR A 33 18.28 5.90 5.44
CA THR A 33 19.10 5.02 6.28
C THR A 33 20.54 5.04 5.76
N GLY A 34 21.32 5.96 6.34
CA GLY A 34 22.79 6.02 6.37
C GLY A 34 23.56 5.44 5.19
N ASP A 35 23.94 6.29 4.24
CA ASP A 35 25.30 6.27 3.70
C ASP A 35 25.68 7.69 3.26
N GLU A 36 26.68 8.27 3.92
CA GLU A 36 27.23 9.59 3.61
C GLU A 36 28.05 9.49 2.32
N THR A 37 27.44 9.80 1.17
CA THR A 37 28.19 10.24 0.00
C THR A 37 27.58 11.50 -0.61
N GLN A 38 28.41 12.53 -0.68
CA GLN A 38 28.11 13.89 -1.10
C GLN A 38 27.75 14.00 -2.59
N ASP A 39 27.00 15.07 -2.88
CA ASP A 39 26.88 15.77 -4.15
C ASP A 39 26.20 15.06 -5.33
N GLU A 40 24.87 15.11 -5.32
CA GLU A 40 24.10 15.65 -6.44
C GLU A 40 22.70 16.00 -5.92
N HIS A 41 22.35 17.29 -5.83
CA HIS A 41 20.99 17.70 -5.42
C HIS A 41 19.94 17.07 -6.35
N PRO A 42 19.14 16.08 -5.91
CA PRO A 42 18.14 15.49 -6.76
C PRO A 42 17.08 16.57 -7.03
N LYS A 43 16.81 16.84 -8.31
CA LYS A 43 15.75 17.75 -8.74
C LYS A 43 14.44 17.32 -8.07
N ARG A 44 13.99 18.12 -7.09
CA ARG A 44 12.71 17.93 -6.38
C ARG A 44 11.59 17.78 -7.41
N ARG A 45 11.12 16.55 -7.61
CA ARG A 45 9.91 16.31 -8.40
C ARG A 45 8.74 16.93 -7.62
N ARG A 46 7.91 17.72 -8.31
CA ARG A 46 6.70 18.27 -7.69
C ARG A 46 5.83 17.11 -7.22
N PRO A 47 5.26 17.15 -6.00
CA PRO A 47 4.34 16.13 -5.52
C PRO A 47 3.21 15.94 -6.53
N VAL A 48 2.84 14.70 -6.83
CA VAL A 48 1.75 14.36 -7.76
C VAL A 48 0.38 14.36 -7.05
N SER A 49 0.41 14.40 -5.72
CA SER A 49 -0.72 14.46 -4.81
C SER A 49 -0.45 15.46 -3.68
N HIS A 50 -1.51 16.00 -3.10
CA HIS A 50 -1.45 16.67 -1.80
C HIS A 50 -1.83 15.63 -0.74
N ALA A 51 -0.83 14.94 -0.20
CA ALA A 51 -1.01 14.04 0.92
C ALA A 51 -0.83 14.81 2.24
N LYS A 52 -1.70 14.54 3.20
CA LYS A 52 -1.65 15.11 4.56
C LYS A 52 -1.89 13.99 5.57
N ILE A 53 -1.07 13.92 6.60
CA ILE A 53 -1.27 13.01 7.74
C ILE A 53 -1.71 13.83 8.94
N GLU A 54 -2.79 13.42 9.58
CA GLU A 54 -3.36 14.10 10.74
C GLU A 54 -3.65 13.12 11.86
N ARG A 55 -3.39 13.55 13.10
CA ARG A 55 -3.72 12.75 14.28
C ARG A 55 -5.13 13.05 14.75
N CYS A 56 -5.87 12.03 15.15
CA CYS A 56 -7.22 12.21 15.68
C CYS A 56 -7.43 11.39 16.96
N GLN A 57 -7.11 11.98 18.11
CA GLN A 57 -7.35 11.35 19.40
C GLN A 57 -8.85 11.19 19.71
N LYS A 58 -9.68 12.09 19.18
CA LYS A 58 -11.13 12.08 19.37
C LYS A 58 -11.78 12.12 17.99
N TRP A 59 -12.34 11.01 17.54
CA TRP A 59 -12.98 10.90 16.21
C TRP A 59 -14.05 11.97 15.95
N LYS A 60 -14.64 12.55 17.01
CA LYS A 60 -15.55 13.72 16.92
C LYS A 60 -14.92 14.94 16.22
N ASN A 61 -13.59 15.01 16.16
CA ASN A 61 -12.83 16.08 15.49
C ASN A 61 -12.59 15.82 13.99
N LEU A 62 -12.93 14.64 13.46
CA LEU A 62 -12.78 14.32 12.03
C LEU A 62 -13.32 15.39 11.07
N PRO A 63 -14.50 16.00 11.31
CA PRO A 63 -15.02 17.03 10.41
C PRO A 63 -14.11 18.26 10.36
N ASN A 64 -13.51 18.63 11.49
CA ASN A 64 -12.57 19.77 11.54
C ASN A 64 -11.27 19.44 10.80
N LEU A 65 -10.76 18.21 10.92
CA LEU A 65 -9.59 17.76 10.16
C LEU A 65 -9.86 17.79 8.65
N ALA A 66 -11.02 17.29 8.22
CA ALA A 66 -11.43 17.31 6.82
C ALA A 66 -11.62 18.74 6.29
N LEU A 67 -12.22 19.63 7.08
CA LEU A 67 -12.34 21.06 6.77
C LEU A 67 -10.97 21.73 6.60
N ASN A 68 -10.01 21.43 7.47
CA ASN A 68 -8.67 22.02 7.48
C ASN A 68 -7.80 21.58 6.29
N VAL A 69 -8.23 20.59 5.49
CA VAL A 69 -7.59 20.28 4.20
C VAL A 69 -7.82 21.41 3.18
N GLY A 70 -8.91 22.16 3.32
CA GLY A 70 -9.21 23.36 2.53
C GLY A 70 -9.55 23.10 1.06
N ARG A 71 -9.72 21.83 0.67
CA ARG A 71 -10.08 21.39 -0.67
C ARG A 71 -10.75 20.00 -0.61
N PRO A 72 -11.49 19.58 -1.65
CA PRO A 72 -12.11 18.26 -1.69
C PRO A 72 -11.07 17.13 -1.55
N ILE A 73 -11.36 16.15 -0.70
CA ILE A 73 -10.53 14.98 -0.43
C ILE A 73 -10.92 13.86 -1.40
N ASP A 74 -9.97 13.35 -2.18
CA ASP A 74 -10.16 12.23 -3.12
C ASP A 74 -9.96 10.87 -2.43
N LEU A 75 -9.13 10.82 -1.39
CA LEU A 75 -8.84 9.62 -0.63
C LEU A 75 -8.76 9.95 0.86
N LEU A 76 -9.58 9.29 1.67
CA LEU A 76 -9.56 9.39 3.12
C LEU A 76 -9.20 8.04 3.74
N ASP A 77 -8.06 7.98 4.42
CA ASP A 77 -7.68 6.81 5.20
C ASP A 77 -7.98 7.06 6.67
N LEU A 78 -8.71 6.16 7.30
CA LEU A 78 -8.91 6.12 8.74
C LEU A 78 -8.11 4.92 9.26
N VAL A 79 -7.00 5.18 9.94
CA VAL A 79 -6.09 4.16 10.47
C VAL A 79 -6.33 3.99 11.96
N GLY A 80 -6.67 2.78 12.38
CA GLY A 80 -7.05 2.48 13.75
C GLY A 80 -7.01 0.99 14.07
N HIS A 81 -7.47 0.64 15.27
CA HIS A 81 -7.68 -0.77 15.61
C HIS A 81 -8.97 -1.26 14.98
N GLY A 82 -8.97 -2.49 14.49
CA GLY A 82 -10.16 -3.07 13.89
C GLY A 82 -10.26 -4.54 14.20
N SER A 83 -11.49 -5.03 14.06
CA SER A 83 -11.83 -6.44 13.95
C SER A 83 -13.01 -6.56 12.96
N SER A 84 -13.54 -7.78 12.79
CA SER A 84 -14.80 -7.97 12.07
C SER A 84 -15.99 -7.33 12.79
N GLU A 85 -15.89 -7.05 14.09
CA GLU A 85 -17.00 -6.61 14.95
C GLU A 85 -16.93 -5.14 15.34
N ASP A 86 -15.76 -4.52 15.30
CA ASP A 86 -15.55 -3.16 15.73
C ASP A 86 -14.40 -2.46 14.99
N PHE A 87 -14.38 -1.14 15.13
CA PHE A 87 -13.26 -0.31 14.71
C PHE A 87 -13.11 0.86 15.69
N GLU A 88 -11.90 1.05 16.19
CA GLU A 88 -11.54 2.12 17.11
C GLU A 88 -10.70 3.19 16.42
N LEU A 89 -11.03 4.46 16.69
CA LEU A 89 -10.30 5.59 16.16
C LEU A 89 -10.08 6.64 17.25
N GLY A 90 -8.82 6.82 17.63
CA GLY A 90 -8.43 7.60 18.79
C GLY A 90 -8.63 6.81 20.09
N ASP A 91 -9.11 7.50 21.13
CA ASP A 91 -9.32 6.96 22.49
C ASP A 91 -10.57 6.10 22.65
N GLY A 92 -11.25 5.69 21.58
CA GLY A 92 -12.49 4.94 21.77
C GLY A 92 -13.13 4.37 20.52
N PRO A 93 -14.25 3.65 20.74
CA PRO A 93 -14.96 2.96 19.68
C PRO A 93 -15.52 3.98 18.69
N PHE A 94 -15.28 3.69 17.42
CA PHE A 94 -15.79 4.46 16.29
C PHE A 94 -16.90 3.70 15.57
N LEU A 95 -16.75 2.40 15.31
CA LEU A 95 -17.81 1.57 14.73
C LEU A 95 -17.98 0.29 15.54
N LEU A 96 -19.23 -0.17 15.62
CA LEU A 96 -19.61 -1.47 16.18
C LEU A 96 -20.58 -2.12 15.19
N SER A 97 -20.37 -3.39 14.86
CA SER A 97 -21.18 -4.15 13.88
C SER A 97 -22.64 -4.33 14.30
N HIS A 98 -22.87 -4.36 15.61
CA HIS A 98 -24.14 -4.71 16.25
C HIS A 98 -24.94 -3.48 16.68
N VAL A 99 -24.34 -2.29 16.65
CA VAL A 99 -24.98 -1.03 17.01
C VAL A 99 -24.53 0.05 16.03
N GLU A 100 -25.46 0.62 15.26
CA GLU A 100 -25.18 1.86 14.54
C GLU A 100 -25.07 3.00 15.57
N PRO A 101 -23.87 3.53 15.86
CA PRO A 101 -23.72 4.59 16.85
C PRO A 101 -24.19 5.88 16.19
N PRO A 102 -25.35 6.48 16.60
CA PRO A 102 -25.93 7.61 15.87
C PRO A 102 -24.95 8.79 15.75
N GLU A 103 -24.14 9.00 16.79
CA GLU A 103 -23.14 10.07 16.83
C GLU A 103 -22.06 9.92 15.76
N VAL A 104 -21.66 8.70 15.42
CA VAL A 104 -20.62 8.44 14.41
C VAL A 104 -21.16 8.71 13.02
N ILE A 105 -22.40 8.27 12.77
CA ILE A 105 -23.11 8.58 11.52
C ILE A 105 -23.25 10.09 11.33
N ASP A 106 -23.57 10.83 12.40
CA ASP A 106 -23.66 12.30 12.35
C ASP A 106 -22.31 12.98 12.14
N VAL A 107 -21.22 12.42 12.67
CA VAL A 107 -19.86 12.88 12.35
C VAL A 107 -19.54 12.63 10.87
N MET A 108 -19.89 11.47 10.33
CA MET A 108 -19.63 11.11 8.93
C MET A 108 -20.43 11.93 7.94
N LYS A 109 -21.70 12.22 8.23
CA LYS A 109 -22.50 13.20 7.46
C LYS A 109 -21.87 14.59 7.43
N ARG A 110 -21.12 14.98 8.46
CA ARG A 110 -20.37 16.25 8.49
C ARG A 110 -19.01 16.17 7.78
N VAL A 111 -18.42 14.99 7.65
CA VAL A 111 -17.22 14.78 6.82
C VAL A 111 -17.57 14.78 5.33
N LYS A 112 -18.71 14.20 4.95
CA LYS A 112 -19.18 14.06 3.56
C LYS A 112 -19.00 15.31 2.68
N PRO A 113 -19.36 16.55 3.09
CA PRO A 113 -19.23 17.74 2.25
C PRO A 113 -17.78 18.10 1.87
N HIS A 114 -16.80 17.53 2.58
CA HIS A 114 -15.37 17.74 2.34
C HIS A 114 -14.76 16.68 1.41
N LEU A 115 -15.54 15.66 1.02
CA LEU A 115 -15.11 14.61 0.12
C LEU A 115 -15.45 14.95 -1.33
N ALA A 116 -14.53 14.68 -2.26
CA ALA A 116 -14.79 14.75 -3.69
C ALA A 116 -15.91 13.75 -4.09
N ASP A 117 -16.57 13.98 -5.23
CA ASP A 117 -17.69 13.13 -5.69
C ASP A 117 -17.33 11.65 -5.85
N LYS A 118 -16.08 11.38 -6.26
CA LYS A 118 -15.54 10.03 -6.46
C LYS A 118 -14.57 9.62 -5.34
N ALA A 119 -14.66 10.28 -4.19
CA ALA A 119 -13.78 9.98 -3.09
C ALA A 119 -13.93 8.54 -2.63
N ARG A 120 -12.81 7.93 -2.26
CA ARG A 120 -12.76 6.60 -1.62
C ARG A 120 -12.38 6.78 -0.16
N VAL A 121 -13.00 6.01 0.71
CA VAL A 121 -12.68 6.01 2.14
C VAL A 121 -12.19 4.63 2.53
N ARG A 122 -11.05 4.53 3.22
CA ARG A 122 -10.46 3.26 3.65
C ARG A 122 -10.46 3.16 5.18
N LEU A 123 -11.09 2.13 5.72
CA LEU A 123 -11.03 1.73 7.13
C LEU A 123 -9.85 0.76 7.32
N LEU A 124 -8.70 1.33 7.68
CA LEU A 124 -7.44 0.63 7.82
C LEU A 124 -7.24 0.20 9.28
N GLY A 125 -7.94 -0.86 9.67
CA GLY A 125 -7.70 -1.64 10.88
C GLY A 125 -7.58 -3.12 10.52
N CYS A 126 -7.49 -4.02 11.48
CA CYS A 126 -7.46 -5.45 11.16
C CYS A 126 -8.87 -5.96 10.81
N GLU A 127 -8.99 -6.71 9.72
CA GLU A 127 -10.19 -7.50 9.39
C GLU A 127 -11.53 -6.73 9.35
N THR A 128 -11.50 -5.42 9.06
CA THR A 128 -12.67 -4.54 9.13
C THR A 128 -13.76 -4.84 8.10
N ALA A 129 -13.44 -5.68 7.11
CA ALA A 129 -14.38 -6.14 6.10
C ALA A 129 -14.78 -7.61 6.22
N VAL A 130 -14.29 -8.34 7.23
CA VAL A 130 -14.52 -9.79 7.35
C VAL A 130 -15.93 -10.09 7.86
N GLY A 131 -16.56 -11.10 7.24
CA GLY A 131 -17.86 -11.60 7.65
C GLY A 131 -19.02 -10.64 7.40
N GLU A 132 -20.18 -11.00 7.92
CA GLU A 132 -21.40 -10.21 7.77
C GLU A 132 -21.32 -8.88 8.56
N SER A 133 -20.68 -8.94 9.73
CA SER A 133 -20.42 -7.81 10.60
C SER A 133 -19.55 -6.74 9.92
N GLY A 134 -18.42 -7.14 9.32
CA GLY A 134 -17.55 -6.24 8.56
C GLY A 134 -18.28 -5.60 7.39
N LEU A 135 -18.98 -6.39 6.57
CA LEU A 135 -19.76 -5.88 5.45
C LEU A 135 -20.81 -4.85 5.89
N ARG A 136 -21.50 -5.12 7.01
CA ARG A 136 -22.50 -4.20 7.57
C ARG A 136 -21.85 -2.88 7.99
N MET A 137 -20.70 -2.91 8.66
CA MET A 137 -19.95 -1.70 9.01
C MET A 137 -19.60 -0.87 7.77
N LEU A 138 -19.07 -1.51 6.72
CA LEU A 138 -18.73 -0.81 5.47
C LEU A 138 -19.97 -0.18 4.81
N LYS A 139 -21.09 -0.92 4.74
CA LYS A 139 -22.34 -0.43 4.13
C LYS A 139 -22.95 0.73 4.92
N ASN A 140 -22.90 0.67 6.25
CA ASN A 140 -23.43 1.74 7.11
C ASN A 140 -22.62 3.03 6.95
N LEU A 141 -21.29 2.91 6.94
CA LEU A 141 -20.42 4.06 6.72
C LEU A 141 -20.59 4.63 5.31
N SER A 142 -20.66 3.74 4.30
CA SER A 142 -20.87 4.11 2.90
C SER A 142 -22.19 4.86 2.70
N ARG A 143 -23.27 4.46 3.38
CA ARG A 143 -24.55 5.18 3.39
C ARG A 143 -24.43 6.56 4.02
N ALA A 144 -23.71 6.71 5.13
CA ALA A 144 -23.54 8.00 5.80
C ALA A 144 -22.72 9.00 4.98
N LEU A 145 -21.70 8.49 4.28
CA LEU A 145 -20.80 9.30 3.45
C LEU A 145 -21.31 9.48 2.01
N GLU A 146 -22.21 8.62 1.54
CA GLU A 146 -22.58 8.46 0.13
C GLU A 146 -21.34 8.29 -0.77
N ARG A 147 -20.36 7.51 -0.29
CA ARG A 147 -19.09 7.22 -0.96
C ARG A 147 -18.74 5.75 -0.81
N GLU A 148 -17.84 5.28 -1.68
CA GLU A 148 -17.25 3.96 -1.53
C GLU A 148 -16.43 3.90 -0.23
N VAL A 149 -16.68 2.86 0.56
CA VAL A 149 -15.90 2.55 1.76
C VAL A 149 -15.23 1.20 1.56
N LEU A 150 -13.96 1.12 1.89
CA LEU A 150 -13.15 -0.09 1.78
C LEU A 150 -12.68 -0.49 3.17
N GLY A 151 -12.72 -1.78 3.48
CA GLY A 151 -12.13 -2.35 4.68
C GLY A 151 -11.10 -3.42 4.35
N THR A 152 -10.34 -3.86 5.34
CA THR A 152 -9.31 -4.89 5.21
C THR A 152 -9.90 -6.29 5.42
N THR A 153 -9.39 -7.27 4.68
CA THR A 153 -9.75 -8.69 4.84
C THR A 153 -8.72 -9.51 5.61
N VAL A 154 -7.65 -8.84 6.07
CA VAL A 154 -6.51 -9.43 6.78
C VAL A 154 -6.06 -8.49 7.90
N GLU A 155 -5.22 -9.01 8.80
CA GLU A 155 -4.44 -8.18 9.73
C GLU A 155 -3.62 -7.15 8.95
N LEU A 156 -3.58 -5.92 9.44
CA LEU A 156 -2.82 -4.82 8.87
C LEU A 156 -1.48 -4.68 9.61
N LEU A 157 -0.36 -4.75 8.88
CA LEU A 157 0.99 -4.65 9.42
C LEU A 157 1.65 -3.33 8.98
N SER A 158 2.63 -2.87 9.74
CA SER A 158 3.41 -1.67 9.42
C SER A 158 4.11 -1.76 8.05
N THR A 159 4.53 -2.96 7.64
CA THR A 159 5.17 -3.24 6.34
C THR A 159 4.25 -3.06 5.13
N ASP A 160 2.94 -2.94 5.33
CA ASP A 160 2.00 -2.72 4.23
C ASP A 160 1.96 -1.24 3.80
N PHE A 161 2.62 -0.37 4.55
CA PHE A 161 2.77 1.05 4.30
C PHE A 161 4.16 1.35 3.71
N GLY A 162 4.17 2.22 2.71
CA GLY A 162 5.39 2.79 2.15
C GLY A 162 5.45 4.31 2.35
N PRO A 163 6.40 5.00 1.69
CA PRO A 163 6.61 6.44 1.83
C PRO A 163 5.43 7.32 1.41
N TYR A 164 4.40 6.74 0.80
CA TYR A 164 3.21 7.44 0.31
C TYR A 164 1.92 6.89 0.93
N GLY A 165 2.00 6.18 2.06
CA GLY A 165 0.88 5.52 2.72
C GLY A 165 0.74 4.05 2.33
N LEU A 166 -0.49 3.53 2.38
CA LEU A 166 -0.76 2.11 2.10
C LEU A 166 -0.31 1.71 0.70
N SER A 167 0.47 0.63 0.59
CA SER A 167 0.99 0.12 -0.68
C SER A 167 -0.12 -0.29 -1.65
N GLU A 168 0.11 -0.06 -2.94
CA GLU A 168 -0.85 -0.43 -3.99
C GLU A 168 -1.06 -1.95 -4.06
N GLU A 169 0.00 -2.72 -3.83
CA GLU A 169 -0.07 -4.19 -3.79
C GLU A 169 -1.05 -4.65 -2.71
N PHE A 170 -0.89 -4.17 -1.47
CA PHE A 170 -1.83 -4.48 -0.40
C PHE A 170 -3.24 -4.00 -0.72
N ALA A 171 -3.37 -2.76 -1.18
CA ALA A 171 -4.67 -2.16 -1.49
C ALA A 171 -5.45 -2.95 -2.56
N SER A 172 -4.76 -3.49 -3.56
CA SER A 172 -5.36 -4.30 -4.62
C SER A 172 -5.74 -5.72 -4.18
N ALA A 173 -4.99 -6.26 -3.21
CA ALA A 173 -5.09 -7.63 -2.75
C ALA A 173 -6.13 -7.83 -1.65
N TYR A 174 -6.22 -6.88 -0.71
CA TYR A 174 -6.82 -7.12 0.60
C TYR A 174 -7.85 -6.08 1.02
N LEU A 175 -8.17 -5.12 0.15
CA LEU A 175 -9.28 -4.20 0.40
C LEU A 175 -10.57 -4.71 -0.23
N TYR A 176 -11.62 -4.75 0.59
CA TYR A 176 -12.95 -5.17 0.19
C TYR A 176 -13.91 -3.98 0.21
N SER A 177 -14.74 -3.86 -0.81
CA SER A 177 -15.59 -2.69 -1.07
C SER A 177 -16.99 -2.83 -0.47
N SER A 178 -17.54 -1.72 0.03
CA SER A 178 -18.93 -1.60 0.50
C SER A 178 -19.98 -1.87 -0.58
N HIS A 179 -19.59 -1.82 -1.87
CA HIS A 179 -20.46 -2.13 -3.00
C HIS A 179 -20.71 -3.62 -3.20
N GLN A 180 -19.97 -4.49 -2.50
CA GLN A 180 -20.16 -5.93 -2.59
C GLN A 180 -21.44 -6.36 -1.84
N ASP A 181 -22.05 -7.45 -2.30
CA ASP A 181 -23.29 -7.97 -1.72
C ASP A 181 -23.09 -9.18 -0.82
N GLN A 182 -21.92 -9.80 -0.86
CA GLN A 182 -21.62 -11.00 -0.09
C GLN A 182 -20.58 -10.69 1.00
N PRO A 183 -20.69 -11.32 2.18
CA PRO A 183 -19.60 -11.35 3.15
C PRO A 183 -18.34 -11.96 2.54
N THR A 184 -17.18 -11.50 2.99
CA THR A 184 -15.89 -12.11 2.65
C THR A 184 -15.33 -12.87 3.84
N GLU A 185 -14.57 -13.93 3.58
CA GLU A 185 -13.86 -14.68 4.62
C GLU A 185 -12.55 -13.98 4.96
N ALA A 186 -12.07 -14.17 6.19
CA ALA A 186 -10.72 -13.75 6.55
C ALA A 186 -9.73 -14.44 5.63
N LEU A 187 -8.91 -13.65 4.94
CA LEU A 187 -7.84 -14.22 4.13
C LEU A 187 -6.66 -14.53 5.05
N SER A 188 -6.08 -15.73 4.92
CA SER A 188 -4.77 -15.95 5.50
C SER A 188 -3.74 -15.24 4.61
N ARG A 189 -2.88 -14.41 5.21
CA ARG A 189 -1.70 -13.83 4.53
C ARG A 189 -0.85 -14.91 3.86
N ASP A 190 -0.75 -16.09 4.46
CA ASP A 190 -0.04 -17.23 3.87
C ASP A 190 -0.77 -17.82 2.66
N ALA A 191 -2.10 -17.85 2.67
CA ALA A 191 -2.90 -18.31 1.53
C ALA A 191 -2.78 -17.34 0.36
N PHE A 192 -2.79 -16.02 0.62
CA PHE A 192 -2.57 -15.02 -0.42
C PHE A 192 -1.12 -14.99 -0.89
N ALA A 193 -0.12 -15.11 -0.01
CA ALA A 193 1.27 -15.24 -0.41
C ALA A 193 1.49 -16.49 -1.29
N LYS A 194 0.78 -17.59 -1.01
CA LYS A 194 0.74 -18.78 -1.88
C LYS A 194 0.04 -18.50 -3.21
N PHE A 195 -1.06 -17.75 -3.22
CA PHE A 195 -1.78 -17.35 -4.44
C PHE A 195 -0.97 -16.38 -5.32
N MET A 196 -0.32 -15.37 -4.73
CA MET A 196 0.58 -14.45 -5.43
C MET A 196 1.82 -15.14 -5.98
N ARG A 197 2.36 -16.15 -5.27
CA ARG A 197 3.41 -17.02 -5.83
C ARG A 197 2.94 -17.85 -7.03
N GLN A 198 1.63 -17.99 -7.27
CA GLN A 198 1.08 -18.66 -8.46
C GLN A 198 0.88 -17.70 -9.63
N LEU A 199 0.81 -16.39 -9.40
CA LEU A 199 0.80 -15.39 -10.46
C LEU A 199 2.24 -15.12 -10.91
N PRO A 200 2.59 -15.33 -12.19
CA PRO A 200 3.95 -15.10 -12.66
C PRO A 200 4.29 -13.61 -12.49
N HIS A 201 5.39 -13.33 -11.79
CA HIS A 201 5.89 -11.98 -11.55
C HIS A 201 6.05 -11.27 -12.90
N PRO A 202 5.83 -9.93 -13.02
CA PRO A 202 5.96 -9.22 -14.30
C PRO A 202 7.29 -9.47 -15.03
N TRP A 203 8.36 -9.72 -14.27
CA TRP A 203 9.66 -10.10 -14.81
C TRP A 203 9.76 -11.55 -15.30
N GLU A 204 9.04 -12.50 -14.70
CA GLU A 204 8.93 -13.88 -15.21
C GLU A 204 8.16 -13.93 -16.53
N GLN A 205 7.16 -13.04 -16.70
CA GLN A 205 6.45 -12.89 -17.97
C GLN A 205 7.36 -12.32 -19.06
N ARG A 206 8.22 -11.36 -18.72
CA ARG A 206 9.21 -10.77 -19.64
C ARG A 206 10.36 -11.72 -19.97
N LEU A 207 10.74 -12.58 -19.03
CA LEU A 207 11.83 -13.53 -19.16
C LEU A 207 11.31 -14.98 -19.10
N PRO A 208 10.62 -15.47 -20.16
CA PRO A 208 10.12 -16.84 -20.19
C PRO A 208 11.21 -17.87 -19.88
N GLY A 209 10.94 -18.74 -18.89
CA GLY A 209 11.86 -19.78 -18.44
C GLY A 209 12.78 -19.37 -17.28
N TYR A 210 12.76 -18.10 -16.87
CA TYR A 210 13.33 -17.67 -15.61
C TYR A 210 12.25 -17.70 -14.51
N GLN A 211 12.66 -18.12 -13.31
CA GLN A 211 11.81 -18.17 -12.12
C GLN A 211 12.36 -17.26 -11.03
N LEU A 212 11.48 -16.51 -10.36
CA LEU A 212 11.83 -15.70 -9.21
C LEU A 212 12.24 -16.59 -8.04
N ILE A 213 13.47 -16.44 -7.58
CA ILE A 213 14.02 -17.22 -6.46
C ILE A 213 14.14 -16.40 -5.16
N GLY A 214 13.87 -15.10 -5.21
CA GLY A 214 13.86 -14.20 -4.05
C GLY A 214 14.51 -12.85 -4.35
N ARG A 215 15.00 -12.18 -3.29
CA ARG A 215 15.83 -10.98 -3.38
C ARG A 215 17.18 -11.25 -2.70
N GLY A 216 18.25 -10.69 -3.24
CA GLY A 216 19.57 -10.83 -2.64
C GLY A 216 20.67 -10.16 -3.45
N GLU A 217 21.76 -9.79 -2.80
CA GLU A 217 22.94 -9.27 -3.47
C GLU A 217 23.73 -10.44 -4.10
N PRO A 218 24.21 -10.28 -5.34
CA PRO A 218 24.97 -11.33 -5.97
C PRO A 218 26.36 -11.44 -5.35
N PHE A 219 26.82 -12.67 -5.11
CA PHE A 219 28.21 -12.95 -4.78
C PHE A 219 29.16 -12.79 -5.98
N PHE A 220 28.62 -12.61 -7.19
CA PHE A 220 29.37 -12.59 -8.44
C PHE A 220 29.10 -11.31 -9.22
N ALA A 221 30.13 -10.78 -9.88
CA ALA A 221 29.99 -9.61 -10.74
C ALA A 221 29.08 -9.93 -11.94
N ALA A 222 28.17 -9.00 -12.26
CA ALA A 222 27.37 -9.08 -13.47
C ALA A 222 28.29 -9.00 -14.71
N ALA A 223 28.04 -9.85 -15.71
CA ALA A 223 28.75 -9.76 -16.98
C ALA A 223 28.25 -8.60 -17.83
N PHE A 224 26.98 -8.26 -17.65
CA PHE A 224 26.30 -7.28 -18.47
C PHE A 224 25.15 -6.66 -17.67
N SER A 225 24.97 -5.34 -17.80
CA SER A 225 23.87 -4.61 -17.18
C SER A 225 23.25 -3.64 -18.18
N LEU A 226 21.94 -3.50 -18.15
CA LEU A 226 21.19 -2.52 -18.92
C LEU A 226 20.06 -1.89 -18.10
N ARG A 227 19.51 -0.77 -18.57
CA ARG A 227 18.31 -0.17 -17.99
C ARG A 227 17.08 -0.57 -18.78
N VAL A 228 16.07 -1.09 -18.08
CA VAL A 228 14.79 -1.54 -18.65
C VAL A 228 13.67 -0.89 -17.85
N GLN A 229 12.92 0.01 -18.48
CA GLN A 229 11.81 0.75 -17.85
C GLN A 229 12.20 1.44 -16.52
N GLY A 230 13.44 1.92 -16.43
CA GLY A 230 13.95 2.59 -15.23
C GLY A 230 14.59 1.65 -14.20
N SER A 231 14.45 0.34 -14.34
CA SER A 231 15.10 -0.67 -13.50
C SER A 231 16.45 -1.10 -14.08
N THR A 232 17.46 -1.31 -13.23
CA THR A 232 18.74 -1.88 -13.68
C THR A 232 18.62 -3.39 -13.71
N VAL A 233 18.75 -3.98 -14.90
CA VAL A 233 18.75 -5.43 -15.11
C VAL A 233 20.17 -5.88 -15.38
N SER A 234 20.68 -6.78 -14.53
CA SER A 234 22.02 -7.33 -14.63
C SER A 234 21.97 -8.83 -14.90
N VAL A 235 22.76 -9.31 -15.84
CA VAL A 235 22.79 -10.72 -16.25
C VAL A 235 24.16 -11.30 -15.92
N ALA A 236 24.18 -12.44 -15.23
CA ALA A 236 25.41 -13.17 -14.93
C ALA A 236 26.07 -13.74 -16.21
N SER A 237 27.37 -14.03 -16.17
CA SER A 237 28.14 -14.54 -17.32
C SER A 237 27.56 -15.82 -17.92
N ASP A 238 27.08 -16.72 -17.06
CA ASP A 238 26.44 -17.98 -17.45
C ASP A 238 24.98 -17.81 -17.89
N ARG A 239 24.45 -16.59 -17.78
CA ARG A 239 23.07 -16.17 -18.09
C ARG A 239 22.00 -16.91 -17.28
N ARG A 240 22.38 -17.70 -16.27
CA ARG A 240 21.42 -18.44 -15.46
C ARG A 240 20.84 -17.61 -14.33
N LEU A 241 21.43 -16.45 -14.05
CA LEU A 241 20.95 -15.50 -13.07
C LEU A 241 20.73 -14.14 -13.71
N VAL A 242 19.53 -13.59 -13.48
CA VAL A 242 19.16 -12.21 -13.82
C VAL A 242 18.79 -11.49 -12.53
N LEU A 243 19.34 -10.32 -12.35
CA LEU A 243 19.13 -9.47 -11.19
C LEU A 243 18.40 -8.22 -11.65
N VAL A 244 17.29 -7.90 -11.01
CA VAL A 244 16.52 -6.70 -11.31
C VAL A 244 16.51 -5.80 -10.08
N ARG A 245 17.17 -4.65 -10.18
CA ARG A 245 16.98 -3.54 -9.22
C ARG A 245 15.75 -2.75 -9.65
N ASP A 246 14.60 -3.22 -9.19
CA ASP A 246 13.28 -2.61 -9.37
C ASP A 246 12.94 -1.60 -8.25
N GLN A 247 13.52 -1.81 -7.07
CA GLN A 247 13.48 -0.90 -5.93
C GLN A 247 14.82 -0.18 -5.82
N ARG A 248 14.79 1.10 -5.45
CA ARG A 248 16.01 1.91 -5.31
C ARG A 248 16.90 1.47 -4.14
N GLU A 249 16.28 1.01 -3.06
CA GLU A 249 16.93 0.77 -1.77
C GLU A 249 16.83 -0.70 -1.30
N GLY A 250 16.20 -1.56 -2.11
CA GLY A 250 16.06 -2.98 -1.81
C GLY A 250 17.10 -3.85 -2.53
N PRO A 251 17.45 -5.02 -1.97
CA PRO A 251 18.23 -6.02 -2.70
C PRO A 251 17.51 -6.40 -4.01
N PRO A 252 18.26 -6.63 -5.11
CA PRO A 252 17.65 -6.90 -6.40
C PRO A 252 16.81 -8.17 -6.37
N LEU A 253 15.73 -8.19 -7.15
CA LEU A 253 15.02 -9.42 -7.47
C LEU A 253 15.97 -10.36 -8.20
N MET A 254 15.99 -11.61 -7.78
CA MET A 254 16.81 -12.66 -8.37
C MET A 254 15.93 -13.61 -9.16
N LEU A 255 16.15 -13.66 -10.47
CA LEU A 255 15.51 -14.64 -11.35
C LEU A 255 16.53 -15.66 -11.83
N ARG A 256 16.18 -16.95 -11.74
CA ARG A 256 17.04 -18.06 -12.12
C ARG A 256 16.47 -18.83 -13.30
N TRP A 257 17.31 -19.16 -14.28
CA TRP A 257 16.98 -20.11 -15.32
C TRP A 257 16.80 -21.50 -14.72
N SER A 258 15.56 -22.00 -14.73
CA SER A 258 15.19 -23.24 -14.04
C SER A 258 15.30 -24.50 -14.89
N LYS A 259 15.53 -24.36 -16.20
CA LYS A 259 15.60 -25.50 -17.12
C LYS A 259 16.97 -26.16 -17.15
N LEU A 260 16.97 -27.47 -17.45
CA LEU A 260 18.18 -28.28 -17.64
C LEU A 260 18.98 -27.83 -18.87
N GLU A 261 18.30 -27.32 -19.91
CA GLU A 261 18.93 -26.78 -21.11
C GLU A 261 19.76 -25.51 -20.81
N PRO A 262 20.76 -25.18 -21.65
CA PRO A 262 21.53 -23.95 -21.50
C PRO A 262 20.63 -22.71 -21.47
N ALA A 263 20.99 -21.72 -20.65
CA ALA A 263 20.28 -20.44 -20.65
C ALA A 263 20.38 -19.76 -22.03
N PRO A 264 19.35 -19.00 -22.46
CA PRO A 264 19.34 -18.35 -23.77
C PRO A 264 20.57 -17.46 -23.98
N SER A 265 21.02 -17.34 -25.23
CA SER A 265 22.10 -16.41 -25.57
C SER A 265 21.67 -14.97 -25.27
N MET A 266 22.65 -14.07 -25.06
CA MET A 266 22.35 -12.65 -24.83
C MET A 266 21.53 -12.04 -25.98
N GLU A 267 21.80 -12.43 -27.22
CA GLU A 267 21.02 -12.01 -28.39
C GLU A 267 19.54 -12.40 -28.31
N LYS A 268 19.22 -13.55 -27.70
CA LYS A 268 17.85 -14.00 -27.48
C LYS A 268 17.20 -13.35 -26.25
N LEU A 269 17.99 -12.94 -25.26
CA LEU A 269 17.50 -12.25 -24.06
C LEU A 269 17.22 -10.77 -24.29
N LEU A 270 18.03 -10.09 -25.11
CA LEU A 270 17.92 -8.64 -25.33
C LEU A 270 16.54 -8.16 -25.80
N PRO A 271 15.83 -8.85 -26.73
CA PRO A 271 14.49 -8.45 -27.14
C PRO A 271 13.47 -8.45 -25.99
N SER A 272 13.59 -9.41 -25.07
CA SER A 272 12.76 -9.51 -23.86
C SER A 272 13.06 -8.42 -22.81
N LEU A 273 14.21 -7.77 -22.93
CA LEU A 273 14.74 -6.77 -22.01
C LEU A 273 14.68 -5.34 -22.58
N ARG A 274 14.08 -5.12 -23.75
CA ARG A 274 13.82 -3.79 -24.33
C ARG A 274 12.37 -3.39 -24.10
#